data_AF-F8KRP1-F1
#
_entry.id   AF-F8KRP1-F1
#
_cell.length_a   1.000
_cell.length_b   1.000
_cell.length_c   1.000
_cell.angle_alpha   90.00
_cell.angle_beta   90.00
_cell.angle_gamma   90.00
#
_symmetry.space_group_name_H-M   'P 1'
#
loop_
_entity.id
_entity.type
_entity.pdbx_description
1 polymer ?
#
loop_
_entity_poly.entity_id
_entity_poly.type
_entity_poly.pdbx_seq_one_letter_code
_entity_poly.pdbx_strand_id
1 'polypeptide(L)'
;MTIHIQENKDLQTARRTILVAHVLLALTTLGAFFGLGAWLQKSGGHAERLSGFFTSPLMGVLLLCMLAVFVFQVMGYYKLAKVSRNLLIFRCIAFPYIADAILSLLALMLFPKASLDQMLHVKSITFLLYLYYSYRLFDELSRVTQDRAFKRGVLLIGGALGLLFLLANLGPALVANWGILLVVSMVVGWGMIFLGFVRLKQISTP
;
A
#
# COMPACT_ATOMS: atom_id res chain seq x y z
N MET A 1 12.61 -26.79 0.30
CA MET A 1 13.94 -26.55 0.92
C MET A 1 13.84 -25.36 1.87
N THR A 2 14.53 -25.36 3.01
CA THR A 2 14.49 -24.21 3.94
C THR A 2 15.76 -23.37 3.77
N ILE A 3 15.59 -22.06 3.59
CA ILE A 3 16.69 -21.09 3.48
C ILE A 3 16.66 -20.18 4.70
N HIS A 4 17.73 -20.17 5.47
CA HIS A 4 17.87 -19.31 6.65
C HIS A 4 18.40 -17.92 6.27
N ILE A 5 17.89 -16.88 6.91
CA ILE A 5 18.27 -15.50 6.61
C ILE A 5 19.75 -15.21 6.91
N GLN A 6 20.33 -15.87 7.91
CA GLN A 6 21.73 -15.67 8.29
C GLN A 6 22.70 -16.14 7.19
N GLU A 7 22.28 -17.11 6.38
CA GLU A 7 23.11 -17.76 5.36
C GLU A 7 22.95 -17.11 3.97
N ASN A 8 21.94 -16.26 3.78
CA ASN A 8 21.60 -15.71 2.47
C ASN A 8 21.57 -14.18 2.45
N LYS A 9 22.59 -13.57 1.82
CA LYS A 9 22.73 -12.11 1.67
C LYS A 9 21.58 -11.47 0.87
N ASP A 10 21.02 -12.17 -0.12
CA ASP A 10 19.91 -11.66 -0.91
C ASP A 10 18.63 -11.59 -0.07
N LEU A 11 18.40 -12.56 0.82
CA LEU A 11 17.26 -12.56 1.75
C LEU A 11 17.37 -11.46 2.81
N GLN A 12 18.58 -11.22 3.34
CA GLN A 12 18.83 -10.09 4.25
C GLN A 12 18.55 -8.75 3.56
N THR A 13 19.01 -8.60 2.32
CA THR A 13 18.77 -7.40 1.52
C THR A 13 17.28 -7.23 1.22
N ALA A 14 16.59 -8.30 0.84
CA ALA A 14 15.15 -8.29 0.60
C ALA A 14 14.38 -7.81 1.83
N ARG A 15 14.66 -8.39 3.01
CA ARG A 15 14.04 -7.96 4.28
C ARG A 15 14.30 -6.49 4.57
N ARG A 16 15.54 -6.03 4.47
CA ARG A 16 15.90 -4.63 4.77
C ARG A 16 15.20 -3.66 3.83
N THR A 17 15.23 -3.92 2.53
CA THR A 17 14.60 -3.05 1.52
C THR A 17 13.08 -3.01 1.66
N ILE A 18 12.42 -4.14 1.92
CA ILE A 18 10.99 -4.18 2.19
C ILE A 18 10.64 -3.40 3.47
N LEU A 19 11.41 -3.56 4.55
CA LEU A 19 11.17 -2.81 5.79
C LEU A 19 11.35 -1.30 5.60
N VAL A 20 12.38 -0.87 4.86
CA VAL A 20 12.57 0.55 4.51
C VAL A 20 11.38 1.06 3.70
N ALA A 21 10.91 0.30 2.71
CA ALA A 21 9.72 0.67 1.95
C ALA A 21 8.48 0.82 2.84
N HIS A 22 8.28 -0.07 3.82
CA HIS A 22 7.16 0.03 4.75
C HIS A 22 7.25 1.31 5.59
N VAL A 23 8.41 1.56 6.22
CA VAL A 23 8.61 2.78 7.03
C VAL A 23 8.40 4.02 6.19
N LEU A 24 8.96 4.06 4.98
CA LEU A 24 8.81 5.19 4.08
C LEU A 24 7.36 5.38 3.64
N LEU A 25 6.63 4.30 3.34
CA LEU A 25 5.21 4.37 3.00
C LEU A 25 4.38 4.91 4.17
N ALA A 26 4.63 4.46 5.40
CA ALA A 26 3.95 4.96 6.58
C ALA A 26 4.22 6.46 6.80
N LEU A 27 5.48 6.87 6.77
CA LEU A 27 5.87 8.28 6.91
C LEU A 27 5.24 9.15 5.82
N THR A 28 5.28 8.69 4.56
CA THR A 28 4.70 9.42 3.43
C THR A 28 3.19 9.54 3.57
N THR A 29 2.51 8.47 3.99
CA THR A 29 1.04 8.46 4.16
C THR A 29 0.62 9.37 5.32
N LEU A 30 1.34 9.33 6.44
CA LEU A 30 1.11 10.24 7.57
C LEU A 30 1.37 11.69 7.16
N GLY A 31 2.49 11.96 6.50
CA GLY A 31 2.83 13.29 5.99
C GLY A 31 1.79 13.83 5.02
N ALA A 32 1.29 13.00 4.09
CA ALA A 32 0.23 13.37 3.18
C ALA A 32 -1.10 13.65 3.92
N PHE A 33 -1.45 12.83 4.91
CA PHE A 33 -2.67 13.00 5.70
C PHE A 33 -2.64 14.28 6.54
N PHE A 34 -1.56 14.51 7.29
CA PHE A 34 -1.39 15.73 8.08
C PHE A 34 -1.25 16.97 7.20
N GLY A 35 -0.51 16.85 6.09
CA GLY A 35 -0.34 17.94 5.11
C GLY A 35 -1.67 18.35 4.49
N LEU A 36 -2.47 17.37 4.06
CA LEU A 36 -3.81 17.61 3.52
C LEU A 36 -4.75 18.19 4.59
N GLY A 37 -4.72 17.66 5.82
CA GLY A 37 -5.54 18.16 6.93
C GLY A 37 -5.21 19.61 7.30
N ALA A 38 -3.94 19.94 7.47
CA ALA A 38 -3.49 21.31 7.73
C ALA A 38 -3.83 22.26 6.58
N TRP A 39 -3.71 21.78 5.33
CA TRP A 39 -4.10 22.55 4.16
C TRP A 39 -5.61 22.80 4.09
N LEU A 40 -6.44 21.80 4.38
CA LEU A 40 -7.90 21.92 4.43
C LEU A 40 -8.37 22.89 5.52
N GLN A 41 -7.72 22.87 6.69
CA GLN A 41 -7.97 23.84 7.76
C GLN A 41 -7.62 25.27 7.31
N LYS A 42 -6.47 25.46 6.66
CA LYS A 42 -6.04 26.78 6.16
C LYS A 42 -6.90 27.29 5.01
N SER A 43 -7.41 26.41 4.15
CA SER A 43 -8.23 26.76 2.99
C SER A 43 -9.72 26.96 3.34
N GLY A 44 -10.11 26.73 4.59
CA GLY A 44 -11.51 26.83 5.02
C GLY A 44 -12.43 25.84 4.29
N GLY A 45 -11.91 24.67 3.91
CA GLY A 45 -12.69 23.62 3.24
C GLY A 45 -13.06 23.87 1.76
N HIS A 46 -12.56 24.93 1.12
CA HIS A 46 -12.89 25.23 -0.28
C HIS A 46 -12.08 24.34 -1.24
N ALA A 47 -12.76 23.39 -1.88
CA ALA A 47 -12.16 22.41 -2.80
C ALA A 47 -11.42 23.05 -3.99
N GLU A 48 -11.84 24.24 -4.45
CA GLU A 48 -11.23 24.95 -5.58
C GLU A 48 -9.76 25.34 -5.35
N ARG A 49 -9.31 25.39 -4.09
CA ARG A 49 -7.92 25.71 -3.76
C ARG A 49 -6.98 24.49 -3.83
N LEU A 50 -7.48 23.25 -4.01
CA LEU A 50 -6.66 22.03 -4.03
C LEU A 50 -5.53 22.10 -5.07
N SER A 51 -5.74 22.84 -6.16
CA SER A 51 -4.72 23.15 -7.18
C SER A 51 -3.42 23.69 -6.57
N GLY A 52 -3.49 24.52 -5.52
CA GLY A 52 -2.33 25.05 -4.81
C GLY A 52 -1.54 24.02 -4.00
N PHE A 53 -2.18 22.92 -3.59
CA PHE A 53 -1.47 21.78 -2.97
C PHE A 53 -0.65 21.02 -4.01
N PHE A 54 -1.24 20.77 -5.20
CA PHE A 54 -0.59 20.06 -6.31
C PHE A 54 0.60 20.82 -6.91
N THR A 55 0.61 22.15 -6.84
CA THR A 55 1.72 22.99 -7.32
C THR A 55 2.76 23.32 -6.26
N SER A 56 2.57 22.86 -5.03
CA SER A 56 3.52 23.12 -3.95
C SER A 56 4.80 22.27 -4.09
N PRO A 57 5.97 22.77 -3.64
CA PRO A 57 7.19 21.96 -3.56
C PRO A 57 7.02 20.67 -2.73
N LEU A 58 6.07 20.68 -1.78
CA LEU A 58 5.70 19.52 -0.97
C LEU A 58 5.22 18.36 -1.85
N MET A 59 4.50 18.64 -2.94
CA MET A 59 4.04 17.60 -3.86
C MET A 59 5.22 16.92 -4.56
N GLY A 60 6.24 17.69 -4.96
CA GLY A 60 7.48 17.12 -5.51
C GLY A 60 8.18 16.18 -4.52
N VAL A 61 8.26 16.57 -3.25
CA VAL A 61 8.82 15.73 -2.18
C VAL A 61 7.99 14.46 -1.99
N LEU A 62 6.66 14.57 -1.94
CA LEU A 62 5.76 13.41 -1.82
C LEU A 62 5.93 12.43 -2.99
N LEU A 63 6.04 12.93 -4.23
CA LEU A 63 6.28 12.11 -5.41
C LEU A 63 7.64 11.40 -5.35
N LEU A 64 8.69 12.08 -4.90
CA LEU A 64 10.01 11.47 -4.69
C LEU A 64 9.97 10.38 -3.62
N CYS A 65 9.26 10.61 -2.51
CA CYS A 65 9.07 9.60 -1.47
C CYS A 65 8.30 8.38 -2.02
N MET A 66 7.23 8.59 -2.80
CA MET A 66 6.48 7.50 -3.44
C MET A 66 7.33 6.73 -4.44
N LEU A 67 8.18 7.41 -5.22
CA LEU A 67 9.14 6.77 -6.11
C LEU A 67 10.14 5.91 -5.33
N ALA A 68 10.66 6.42 -4.22
CA ALA A 68 11.54 5.64 -3.36
C ALA A 68 10.83 4.43 -2.73
N VAL A 69 9.56 4.55 -2.31
CA VAL A 69 8.75 3.40 -1.87
C VAL A 69 8.66 2.36 -2.97
N PHE A 70 8.30 2.76 -4.19
CA PHE A 70 8.22 1.87 -5.34
C PHE A 70 9.54 1.13 -5.58
N VAL A 71 10.66 1.85 -5.65
CA VAL A 71 11.99 1.27 -5.90
C VAL A 71 12.36 0.26 -4.81
N PHE A 72 12.21 0.61 -3.54
CA PHE A 72 12.53 -0.30 -2.43
C PHE A 72 11.60 -1.52 -2.39
N GLN A 73 10.31 -1.37 -2.67
CA GLN A 73 9.38 -2.50 -2.77
C GLN A 73 9.78 -3.43 -3.92
N VAL A 74 9.91 -2.91 -5.14
CA VAL A 74 10.22 -3.72 -6.34
C VAL A 74 11.54 -4.46 -6.16
N MET A 75 12.61 -3.78 -5.72
CA MET A 75 13.90 -4.43 -5.47
C MET A 75 13.81 -5.51 -4.39
N GLY A 76 13.14 -5.21 -3.28
CA GLY A 76 13.04 -6.12 -2.15
C GLY A 76 12.23 -7.38 -2.48
N TYR A 77 11.07 -7.21 -3.09
CA TYR A 77 10.22 -8.32 -3.51
C TYR A 77 10.79 -9.09 -4.70
N TYR A 78 11.57 -8.47 -5.58
CA TYR A 78 12.31 -9.18 -6.62
C TYR A 78 13.35 -10.13 -6.01
N LYS A 79 14.18 -9.63 -5.09
CA LYS A 79 15.17 -10.47 -4.39
C LYS A 79 14.48 -11.58 -3.59
N LEU A 80 13.36 -11.27 -2.92
CA LEU A 80 12.57 -12.25 -2.18
C LEU A 80 12.03 -13.35 -3.10
N ALA A 81 11.46 -12.98 -4.25
CA ALA A 81 10.97 -13.92 -5.25
C ALA A 81 12.10 -14.80 -5.83
N LYS A 82 13.28 -14.21 -6.08
CA LYS A 82 14.45 -14.94 -6.56
C LYS A 82 14.91 -16.00 -5.55
N VAL A 83 15.05 -15.64 -4.27
CA VAL A 83 15.49 -16.56 -3.22
C VAL A 83 14.45 -17.67 -2.97
N SER A 84 13.17 -17.30 -2.90
CA SER A 84 12.07 -18.26 -2.69
C SER A 84 11.71 -19.09 -3.93
N ARG A 85 12.32 -18.79 -5.09
CA ARG A 85 11.96 -19.34 -6.41
C ARG A 85 10.47 -19.20 -6.72
N ASN A 86 9.87 -18.10 -6.26
CA ASN A 86 8.45 -17.86 -6.34
C ASN A 86 8.17 -16.51 -6.99
N LEU A 87 8.09 -16.51 -8.32
CA LEU A 87 7.80 -15.32 -9.13
C LEU A 87 6.43 -14.69 -8.80
N LEU A 88 5.51 -15.44 -8.16
CA LEU A 88 4.22 -14.91 -7.75
C LEU A 88 4.38 -13.72 -6.80
N ILE A 89 5.35 -13.79 -5.87
CA ILE A 89 5.61 -12.74 -4.89
C ILE A 89 5.93 -11.43 -5.61
N PHE A 90 6.85 -11.47 -6.57
CA PHE A 90 7.22 -10.28 -7.34
C PHE A 90 6.06 -9.78 -8.20
N ARG A 91 5.35 -10.69 -8.87
CA ARG A 91 4.20 -10.34 -9.72
C ARG A 91 3.12 -9.60 -8.93
N CYS A 92 2.84 -10.02 -7.69
CA CYS A 92 1.82 -9.37 -6.87
C CYS A 92 2.18 -7.93 -6.46
N ILE A 93 3.45 -7.53 -6.56
CA ILE A 93 3.88 -6.16 -6.30
C ILE A 93 3.99 -5.36 -7.59
N ALA A 94 4.66 -5.91 -8.60
CA ALA A 94 4.95 -5.18 -9.83
C ALA A 94 3.69 -4.95 -10.69
N PHE A 95 2.81 -5.95 -10.78
CA PHE A 95 1.65 -5.87 -11.69
C PHE A 95 0.67 -4.75 -11.33
N PRO A 96 0.28 -4.54 -10.06
CA PRO A 96 -0.56 -3.39 -9.70
C PRO A 96 0.03 -2.03 -10.10
N TYR A 97 1.34 -1.82 -9.94
CA TYR A 97 1.99 -0.58 -10.38
C TYR A 97 1.92 -0.37 -11.89
N ILE A 98 2.22 -1.42 -12.66
CA ILE A 98 2.18 -1.37 -14.13
C ILE A 98 0.74 -1.10 -14.59
N ALA A 99 -0.23 -1.82 -14.04
CA ALA A 99 -1.63 -1.66 -14.38
C ALA A 99 -2.15 -0.27 -14.01
N ASP A 100 -1.82 0.27 -12.83
CA ASP A 100 -2.19 1.63 -12.44
C ASP A 100 -1.56 2.69 -13.36
N ALA A 101 -0.30 2.51 -13.79
CA ALA A 101 0.34 3.42 -14.73
C ALA A 101 -0.33 3.39 -16.10
N ILE A 102 -0.60 2.20 -16.65
CA ILE A 102 -1.30 2.04 -17.94
C ILE A 102 -2.71 2.62 -17.86
N LEU A 103 -3.48 2.28 -16.81
CA LEU A 103 -4.84 2.79 -16.64
C LEU A 103 -4.86 4.31 -16.44
N SER A 104 -3.89 4.87 -15.71
CA SER A 104 -3.75 6.32 -15.56
C SER A 104 -3.46 7.00 -16.90
N LEU A 105 -2.54 6.44 -17.70
CA LEU A 105 -2.22 6.96 -19.03
C LEU A 105 -3.42 6.89 -19.97
N LEU A 106 -4.11 5.75 -20.00
CA LEU A 106 -5.34 5.57 -20.79
C LEU A 106 -6.42 6.56 -20.36
N ALA A 107 -6.59 6.77 -19.05
CA ALA A 107 -7.56 7.71 -18.52
C ALA A 107 -7.26 9.16 -18.94
N LEU A 108 -5.98 9.55 -18.93
CA LEU A 108 -5.54 10.87 -19.43
C LEU A 108 -5.77 11.04 -20.94
N MET A 109 -5.58 9.98 -21.73
CA MET A 109 -5.78 10.03 -23.19
C MET A 109 -7.26 10.01 -23.59
N LEU A 110 -8.07 9.19 -22.93
CA LEU A 110 -9.49 9.02 -23.23
C LEU A 110 -10.36 10.13 -22.64
N PHE A 111 -9.94 10.70 -21.51
CA PHE A 111 -10.69 11.73 -20.78
C PHE A 111 -9.81 12.96 -20.46
N PRO A 112 -9.33 13.68 -21.48
CA PRO A 112 -8.38 14.80 -21.29
C PRO A 112 -8.96 15.99 -20.50
N LYS A 113 -10.29 16.04 -20.32
CA LYS A 113 -11.00 17.06 -19.52
C LYS A 113 -11.79 16.44 -18.37
N ALA A 114 -11.39 15.26 -17.91
CA ALA A 114 -12.08 14.58 -16.83
C ALA A 114 -12.16 15.43 -15.57
N SER A 115 -13.31 15.42 -14.91
CA SER A 115 -13.42 15.98 -13.56
C SER A 115 -12.61 15.12 -12.57
N LEU A 116 -12.31 15.69 -11.41
CA LEU A 116 -11.67 14.97 -10.32
C LEU A 116 -12.45 13.71 -9.93
N ASP A 117 -13.78 13.77 -9.90
CA ASP A 117 -14.64 12.62 -9.60
C ASP A 117 -14.49 11.49 -10.63
N GLN A 118 -14.44 11.82 -11.93
CA GLN A 118 -14.21 10.81 -12.96
C GLN A 118 -12.84 10.15 -12.80
N MET A 119 -11.81 10.92 -12.47
CA MET A 119 -10.47 10.40 -12.16
C MET A 119 -10.47 9.52 -10.90
N LEU A 120 -11.23 9.90 -9.87
CA LEU A 120 -11.40 9.11 -8.65
C LEU A 120 -12.10 7.77 -8.92
N HIS A 121 -13.10 7.74 -9.81
CA HIS A 121 -13.73 6.50 -10.24
C HIS A 121 -12.75 5.57 -10.95
N VAL A 122 -11.91 6.09 -11.85
CA VAL A 122 -10.84 5.28 -12.47
C VAL A 122 -9.87 4.76 -11.41
N LYS A 123 -9.49 5.60 -10.44
CA LYS A 123 -8.60 5.21 -9.34
C LYS A 123 -9.22 4.20 -8.37
N SER A 124 -10.55 4.13 -8.27
CA SER A 124 -11.22 3.08 -7.49
C SER A 124 -10.97 1.69 -8.08
N ILE A 125 -10.90 1.56 -9.40
CA ILE A 125 -10.58 0.30 -10.09
C ILE A 125 -9.16 -0.12 -9.75
N THR A 126 -8.20 0.82 -9.80
CA THR A 126 -6.80 0.51 -9.48
C THR A 126 -6.63 0.18 -8.01
N PHE A 127 -7.36 0.85 -7.11
CA PHE A 127 -7.42 0.51 -5.68
C PHE A 127 -7.87 -0.93 -5.44
N LEU A 128 -8.94 -1.40 -6.11
CA LEU A 128 -9.39 -2.80 -5.99
C LEU A 128 -8.33 -3.79 -6.47
N LEU A 129 -7.60 -3.43 -7.53
CA LEU A 129 -6.48 -4.23 -8.03
C LEU A 129 -5.37 -4.35 -6.97
N TYR A 130 -4.96 -3.23 -6.37
CA TYR A 130 -3.99 -3.23 -5.27
C TYR A 130 -4.47 -4.08 -4.09
N LEU A 131 -5.75 -4.01 -3.73
CA LEU A 131 -6.31 -4.80 -2.64
C LEU A 131 -6.22 -6.31 -2.93
N TYR A 132 -6.66 -6.73 -4.11
CA TYR A 132 -6.62 -8.13 -4.53
C TYR A 132 -5.18 -8.70 -4.55
N TYR A 133 -4.24 -7.96 -5.16
CA TYR A 133 -2.86 -8.42 -5.23
C TYR A 133 -2.14 -8.33 -3.89
N SER A 134 -2.49 -7.39 -3.02
CA SER A 134 -1.99 -7.36 -1.64
C SER A 134 -2.46 -8.57 -0.85
N TYR A 135 -3.75 -8.93 -0.95
CA TYR A 135 -4.26 -10.16 -0.34
C TYR A 135 -3.49 -11.39 -0.82
N ARG A 136 -3.35 -11.54 -2.14
CA ARG A 136 -2.62 -12.67 -2.73
C ARG A 136 -1.15 -12.71 -2.30
N LEU A 137 -0.49 -11.55 -2.24
CA LEU A 137 0.89 -11.42 -1.78
C LEU A 137 1.03 -11.90 -0.33
N PHE A 138 0.20 -11.40 0.58
CA PHE A 138 0.35 -11.70 2.00
C PHE A 138 -0.11 -13.10 2.38
N ASP A 139 -1.05 -13.70 1.64
CA ASP A 139 -1.36 -15.12 1.75
C ASP A 139 -0.15 -15.98 1.32
N GLU A 140 0.48 -15.62 0.19
CA GLU A 140 1.67 -16.30 -0.32
C GLU A 140 2.87 -16.15 0.62
N LEU A 141 3.09 -14.96 1.18
CA LEU A 141 4.11 -14.73 2.19
C LEU A 141 3.85 -15.54 3.46
N SER A 142 2.60 -15.64 3.89
CA SER A 142 2.25 -16.48 5.05
C SER A 142 2.60 -17.94 4.81
N ARG A 143 2.38 -18.45 3.59
CA ARG A 143 2.77 -19.80 3.18
C ARG A 143 4.28 -20.00 3.14
N VAL A 144 5.00 -19.09 2.49
CA VAL A 144 6.45 -19.23 2.25
C VAL A 144 7.26 -19.01 3.53
N THR A 145 6.78 -18.14 4.43
CA THR A 145 7.49 -17.83 5.69
C THR A 145 7.01 -18.66 6.88
N GLN A 146 5.88 -19.38 6.72
CA GLN A 146 5.15 -20.06 7.80
C GLN A 146 4.71 -19.12 8.94
N ASP A 147 4.68 -17.80 8.69
CA ASP A 147 4.19 -16.80 9.65
C ASP A 147 2.75 -16.38 9.32
N ARG A 148 1.84 -16.60 10.27
CA ARG A 148 0.42 -16.23 10.13
C ARG A 148 0.17 -14.73 10.27
N ALA A 149 1.16 -13.94 10.69
CA ALA A 149 1.03 -12.50 10.87
C ALA A 149 0.67 -11.78 9.56
N PHE A 150 1.27 -12.19 8.43
CA PHE A 150 0.96 -11.62 7.11
C PHE A 150 -0.52 -11.80 6.73
N LYS A 151 -1.02 -13.04 6.81
CA LYS A 151 -2.41 -13.37 6.48
C LYS A 151 -3.40 -12.68 7.42
N ARG A 152 -3.14 -12.71 8.73
CA ARG A 152 -3.99 -12.03 9.71
C ARG A 152 -4.01 -10.52 9.50
N GLY A 153 -2.85 -9.91 9.22
CA GLY A 153 -2.73 -8.49 8.96
C GLY A 153 -3.54 -8.05 7.74
N VAL A 154 -3.40 -8.77 6.62
CA VAL A 154 -4.16 -8.41 5.40
C VAL A 154 -5.67 -8.66 5.55
N LEU A 155 -6.08 -9.71 6.26
CA LEU A 155 -7.50 -9.96 6.54
C LEU A 155 -8.10 -8.86 7.41
N LEU A 156 -7.35 -8.37 8.41
CA LEU A 156 -7.79 -7.28 9.27
C LEU A 156 -7.94 -5.97 8.49
N ILE A 157 -6.97 -5.65 7.62
CA ILE A 157 -7.07 -4.48 6.72
C ILE A 157 -8.26 -4.63 5.77
N GLY A 158 -8.39 -5.78 5.11
CA GLY A 158 -9.48 -6.06 4.17
C GLY A 158 -10.85 -6.01 4.85
N GLY A 159 -10.97 -6.55 6.07
CA GLY A 159 -12.17 -6.48 6.88
C GLY A 159 -12.52 -5.04 7.29
N ALA A 160 -11.52 -4.25 7.69
CA ALA A 160 -11.72 -2.83 7.99
C ALA A 160 -12.16 -2.03 6.76
N LEU A 161 -11.57 -2.29 5.59
CA LEU A 161 -11.99 -1.65 4.34
C LEU A 161 -13.40 -2.07 3.90
N GLY A 162 -13.73 -3.36 4.02
CA GLY A 162 -15.07 -3.87 3.72
C GLY A 162 -16.13 -3.27 4.65
N LEU A 163 -15.82 -3.17 5.94
CA LEU A 163 -16.70 -2.51 6.91
C LEU A 163 -16.80 -1.01 6.65
N LEU A 164 -15.71 -0.32 6.32
CA LEU A 164 -15.74 1.08 5.91
C LEU A 164 -16.68 1.30 4.71
N PHE A 165 -16.58 0.45 3.69
CA PHE A 165 -17.46 0.50 2.53
C PHE A 165 -18.92 0.29 2.93
N LEU A 166 -19.21 -0.72 3.75
CA LEU A 166 -20.58 -0.97 4.23
C LEU A 166 -21.14 0.22 5.02
N LEU A 167 -20.36 0.76 5.96
CA LEU A 167 -20.77 1.90 6.79
C LEU A 167 -20.95 3.18 5.96
N ALA A 168 -20.10 3.41 4.97
CA ALA A 168 -20.23 4.55 4.07
C ALA A 168 -21.54 4.53 3.27
N ASN A 169 -22.03 3.34 2.91
CA ASN A 169 -23.32 3.18 2.23
C ASN A 169 -24.52 3.29 3.19
N LEU A 170 -24.35 2.97 4.47
CA LEU A 170 -25.42 3.05 5.49
C LEU A 170 -25.61 4.47 6.04
N GLY A 171 -24.55 5.28 6.06
CA GLY A 171 -24.64 6.71 6.37
C GLY A 171 -23.37 7.28 6.99
N PRO A 172 -23.05 8.57 6.72
CA PRO A 172 -21.80 9.20 7.14
C PRO A 172 -21.63 9.27 8.67
N ALA A 173 -22.73 9.34 9.43
CA ALA A 173 -22.69 9.34 10.89
C ALA A 173 -22.13 8.03 11.46
N LEU A 174 -22.40 6.89 10.81
CA LEU A 174 -21.84 5.60 11.23
C LEU A 174 -20.34 5.53 10.95
N VAL A 175 -19.89 6.06 9.82
CA VAL A 175 -18.45 6.18 9.52
C VAL A 175 -17.76 7.07 10.57
N ALA A 176 -18.38 8.17 10.97
CA ALA A 176 -17.83 9.03 12.02
C ALA A 176 -17.71 8.30 13.37
N ASN A 177 -18.74 7.55 13.76
CA ASN A 177 -18.79 6.83 15.03
C ASN A 177 -17.81 5.65 15.10
N TRP A 178 -17.64 4.92 14.00
CA TRP A 178 -16.78 3.73 13.93
C TRP A 178 -15.40 4.01 13.33
N GLY A 179 -15.15 5.21 12.82
CA GLY A 179 -13.95 5.57 12.07
C GLY A 179 -12.66 5.32 12.85
N ILE A 180 -12.64 5.64 14.15
CA ILE A 180 -11.48 5.37 15.01
C ILE A 180 -11.16 3.88 15.05
N LEU A 181 -12.17 3.03 15.22
CA LEU A 181 -11.98 1.58 15.28
C LEU A 181 -11.49 1.01 13.94
N LEU A 182 -11.98 1.56 12.82
CA LEU A 182 -11.51 1.21 11.48
C LEU A 182 -10.04 1.59 11.28
N VAL A 183 -9.66 2.80 11.66
CA VAL A 183 -8.26 3.28 11.57
C VAL A 183 -7.34 2.42 12.44
N VAL A 184 -7.73 2.16 13.70
CA VAL A 184 -6.96 1.29 14.61
C VAL A 184 -6.80 -0.10 14.01
N SER A 185 -7.85 -0.66 13.43
CA SER A 185 -7.79 -1.97 12.76
C SER A 185 -6.80 -1.96 11.60
N MET A 186 -6.83 -0.94 10.73
CA MET A 186 -5.87 -0.84 9.62
C MET A 186 -4.43 -0.70 10.12
N VAL A 187 -4.19 0.11 11.16
CA VAL A 187 -2.86 0.29 11.78
C VAL A 187 -2.35 -1.01 12.38
N VAL A 188 -3.19 -1.73 13.13
CA VAL A 188 -2.83 -3.03 13.71
C VAL A 188 -2.50 -4.03 12.60
N GLY A 189 -3.32 -4.09 11.54
CA GLY A 189 -3.11 -5.03 10.44
C GLY A 189 -1.82 -4.76 9.69
N TRP A 190 -1.51 -3.47 9.48
CA TRP A 190 -0.25 -3.05 8.90
C TRP A 190 0.94 -3.37 9.82
N GLY A 191 0.79 -3.17 11.13
CA GLY A 191 1.76 -3.56 12.15
C GLY A 191 2.04 -5.07 12.17
N MET A 192 1.02 -5.91 11.96
CA MET A 192 1.21 -7.36 11.84
C MET A 192 2.03 -7.75 10.61
N ILE A 193 1.77 -7.12 9.45
CA ILE A 193 2.56 -7.32 8.23
C ILE A 193 4.01 -6.91 8.45
N PHE A 194 4.22 -5.73 9.05
CA PHE A 194 5.56 -5.23 9.39
C PHE A 194 6.29 -6.20 10.33
N LEU A 195 5.61 -6.66 11.39
CA LEU A 195 6.15 -7.64 12.33
C LEU A 195 6.51 -8.97 11.66
N GLY A 196 5.74 -9.43 10.67
CA GLY A 196 6.08 -10.61 9.87
C GLY A 196 7.43 -10.47 9.19
N PHE A 197 7.72 -9.31 8.57
CA PHE A 197 9.04 -9.03 7.99
C PHE A 197 10.14 -8.86 9.03
N VAL A 198 9.84 -8.26 10.18
CA VAL A 198 10.81 -8.17 11.30
C VAL A 198 11.14 -9.55 11.85
N ARG A 199 10.18 -10.47 11.93
CA ARG A 199 10.35 -11.84 12.44
C ARG A 199 10.83 -12.83 11.39
N LEU A 200 11.00 -12.39 10.14
CA LEU A 200 11.47 -13.24 9.04
C LEU A 200 12.86 -13.82 9.35
N LYS A 201 12.88 -15.10 9.73
CA LYS A 201 14.10 -15.87 10.01
C LYS A 201 14.45 -16.84 8.89
N GLN A 202 13.45 -17.34 8.17
CA GLN A 202 13.63 -18.35 7.14
C GLN A 202 12.51 -18.31 6.09
N ILE A 203 12.77 -18.95 4.96
CA ILE A 203 11.82 -19.15 3.86
C ILE A 203 11.81 -20.63 3.52
N SER A 204 10.61 -21.19 3.41
CA SER A 204 10.39 -22.52 2.86
C SER A 204 10.10 -22.39 1.37
N THR A 205 10.97 -22.94 0.53
CA THR A 205 10.68 -23.10 -0.89
C THR A 205 9.83 -24.35 -1.10
N PRO A 206 8.90 -24.33 -2.08
CA PRO A 206 8.41 -25.57 -2.67
C PRO A 206 9.55 -26.42 -3.22
#